data_AF-A0A8T2Y6K2-F1
#
_entry.id   AF-A0A8T2Y6K2-F1
#
_cell.length_a   1.000
_cell.length_b   1.000
_cell.length_c   1.000
_cell.angle_alpha   90.00
_cell.angle_beta   90.00
_cell.angle_gamma   90.00
#
_symmetry.space_group_name_H-M   'P 1'
#
loop_
_entity.id
_entity.type
_entity.pdbx_description
1 polymer ?
#
loop_
_entity_poly.entity_id
_entity_poly.type
_entity_poly.pdbx_seq_one_letter_code
_entity_poly.pdbx_strand_id
1 'polypeptide(L)'
;MANNEELKLYNSMTQQKEVFKPQIPGKVSMYVCGVTSYDFSHLGHARAAVAFDILLRLYYNNDDVQIIRRANKLGEDPLTLSSRFCEEYLVDITELQCLVPTHQPRVTDHMEQIKDMITQ
;
A
#
# COMPACT_ATOMS: atom_id res chain seq x y z
N MET A 1 10.13 0.51 32.29
CA MET A 1 9.30 1.71 32.03
C MET A 1 9.45 1.99 30.54
N ALA A 2 8.52 1.54 29.71
CA ALA A 2 8.56 1.87 28.29
C ALA A 2 8.17 3.34 28.18
N ASN A 3 9.08 4.18 27.67
CA ASN A 3 8.77 5.56 27.34
C ASN A 3 7.59 5.55 26.37
N ASN A 4 6.43 6.00 26.85
CA ASN A 4 5.20 6.11 26.09
C ASN A 4 5.28 7.38 25.22
N GLU A 5 6.25 7.42 24.32
CA GLU A 5 6.36 8.53 23.36
C GLU A 5 5.20 8.43 22.37
N GLU A 6 4.30 9.41 22.40
CA GLU A 6 3.21 9.53 21.43
C GLU A 6 3.77 9.55 20.01
N LEU A 7 3.22 8.72 19.11
CA LEU A 7 3.66 8.74 17.71
C LEU A 7 3.38 10.11 17.11
N LYS A 8 4.44 10.76 16.61
CA LYS A 8 4.32 11.99 15.85
C LYS A 8 4.66 11.76 14.39
N LEU A 9 3.77 12.13 13.49
CA LEU A 9 3.97 12.07 12.04
C LEU A 9 4.12 13.48 11.48
N TYR A 10 4.95 13.63 10.45
CA TYR A 10 5.03 14.89 9.73
C TYR A 10 3.80 15.02 8.83
N ASN A 11 3.01 16.06 9.05
CA ASN A 11 1.81 16.33 8.27
C ASN A 11 2.13 17.34 7.17
N SER A 12 2.16 16.89 5.91
CA SER A 12 2.46 17.75 4.77
C SER A 12 1.47 18.91 4.58
N MET A 13 0.23 18.81 5.09
CA MET A 13 -0.77 19.87 5.01
C MET A 13 -0.44 21.05 5.94
N THR A 14 0.12 20.77 7.12
CA THR A 14 0.47 21.77 8.13
C THR A 14 1.97 22.04 8.24
N GLN A 15 2.78 21.25 7.53
CA GLN A 15 4.24 21.32 7.47
C GLN A 15 4.94 21.15 8.83
N GLN A 16 4.31 20.46 9.77
CA GLN A 16 4.82 20.24 11.13
C GLN A 16 4.63 18.80 11.59
N LYS A 17 5.36 18.41 12.64
CA LYS A 17 5.17 17.12 13.31
C LYS A 17 3.98 17.21 14.26
N GLU A 18 2.98 16.36 14.05
CA GLU A 18 1.75 16.34 14.83
C GLU A 18 1.58 14.99 15.51
N VAL A 19 0.95 14.98 16.69
CA VAL A 19 0.58 13.73 17.37
C VAL A 19 -0.46 13.02 16.50
N PHE A 20 -0.16 11.80 16.09
CA PHE A 20 -1.09 11.00 15.33
C PHE A 20 -2.24 10.55 16.23
N LYS A 21 -3.47 10.89 15.82
CA LYS A 21 -4.70 10.46 16.48
C LYS A 21 -5.58 9.77 15.43
N PRO A 22 -5.90 8.48 15.60
CA PRO A 22 -6.76 7.79 14.64
C PRO A 22 -8.16 8.41 14.64
N GLN A 23 -8.80 8.42 13.48
CA GLN A 23 -10.18 8.92 13.34
C GLN A 23 -11.17 8.11 14.19
N ILE A 24 -10.94 6.80 14.32
CA ILE A 24 -11.70 5.89 15.19
C ILE A 24 -10.71 5.29 16.21
N PRO A 25 -10.95 5.41 17.53
CA PRO A 25 -10.05 4.85 18.54
C PRO A 25 -9.76 3.36 18.30
N GLY A 26 -8.48 2.99 18.28
CA GLY A 26 -8.03 1.62 18.05
C GLY A 26 -8.10 1.15 16.59
N LYS A 27 -8.50 1.99 15.64
CA LYS A 27 -8.53 1.66 14.21
C LYS A 27 -7.76 2.68 13.37
N VAL A 28 -6.80 2.20 12.61
CA VAL A 28 -6.04 3.01 11.65
C VAL A 28 -6.46 2.63 10.24
N SER A 29 -6.70 3.63 9.40
CA SER A 29 -6.90 3.46 7.95
C SER A 29 -5.80 4.23 7.24
N MET A 30 -5.13 3.57 6.30
CA MET A 30 -4.02 4.14 5.55
C MET A 30 -4.22 3.84 4.06
N TYR A 31 -4.13 4.88 3.24
CA TYR A 31 -4.08 4.77 1.79
C TYR A 31 -2.71 5.25 1.32
N VAL A 32 -2.05 4.44 0.49
CA VAL A 32 -0.76 4.75 -0.12
C VAL A 32 -0.95 4.62 -1.61
N CYS A 33 -0.56 5.65 -2.37
CA CYS A 33 -0.58 5.57 -3.83
C CYS A 33 0.32 4.41 -4.29
N GLY A 34 -0.25 3.50 -5.08
CA GLY A 34 0.49 2.38 -5.67
C GLY A 34 1.37 2.81 -6.84
N VAL A 35 1.89 1.82 -7.55
CA VAL A 35 2.68 2.03 -8.78
C VAL A 35 1.79 2.11 -10.01
N THR A 36 2.19 2.90 -11.00
CA THR A 36 1.63 2.78 -12.35
C THR A 36 2.32 1.61 -13.03
N SER A 37 1.60 0.51 -13.24
CA SER A 37 2.14 -0.77 -13.71
C SER A 37 2.40 -0.80 -15.22
N TYR A 38 3.35 -0.01 -15.70
CA TYR A 38 3.79 -0.04 -17.11
C TYR A 38 5.27 -0.42 -17.28
N ASP A 39 6.03 -0.52 -16.19
CA ASP A 39 7.45 -0.87 -16.17
C ASP A 39 7.82 -1.53 -14.82
N PHE A 40 9.02 -2.09 -14.73
CA PHE A 40 9.57 -2.71 -13.53
C PHE A 40 9.78 -1.72 -12.38
N SER A 41 9.79 -2.25 -11.16
CA SER A 41 10.07 -1.43 -9.98
C SER A 41 11.51 -0.94 -9.97
N HIS A 42 11.69 0.36 -9.76
CA HIS A 42 12.98 0.93 -9.40
C HIS A 42 13.09 1.17 -7.88
N LEU A 43 14.29 1.51 -7.42
CA LEU A 43 14.59 1.74 -6.00
C LEU A 43 13.70 2.81 -5.33
N GLY A 44 13.18 3.77 -6.11
CA GLY A 44 12.20 4.74 -5.63
C GLY A 44 10.91 4.09 -5.10
N HIS A 45 10.42 3.04 -5.78
CA HIS A 45 9.25 2.27 -5.36
C HIS A 45 9.55 1.47 -4.10
N ALA A 46 10.71 0.80 -4.05
CA ALA A 46 11.15 0.04 -2.89
C ALA A 46 11.25 0.92 -1.64
N ARG A 47 11.86 2.11 -1.76
CA ARG A 47 11.96 3.07 -0.66
C ARG A 47 10.59 3.47 -0.12
N ALA A 48 9.63 3.76 -1.00
CA ALA A 48 8.28 4.13 -0.59
C ALA A 48 7.58 2.95 0.12
N ALA A 49 7.61 1.76 -0.48
CA ALA A 49 6.98 0.58 0.09
C ALA A 49 7.51 0.25 1.49
N VAL A 50 8.84 0.21 1.66
CA VAL A 50 9.47 -0.07 2.97
C VAL A 50 9.13 1.00 4.00
N ALA A 51 9.11 2.29 3.62
CA ALA A 51 8.76 3.36 4.55
C ALA A 51 7.33 3.22 5.10
N PHE A 52 6.36 2.86 4.25
CA PHE A 52 4.99 2.63 4.68
C PHE A 52 4.77 1.27 5.35
N ASP A 53 5.57 0.25 5.02
CA ASP A 53 5.57 -1.03 5.72
C ASP A 53 6.01 -0.86 7.19
N ILE A 54 7.04 -0.06 7.46
CA ILE A 54 7.44 0.29 8.83
C ILE A 54 6.27 0.93 9.59
N LEU A 55 5.55 1.87 8.97
CA LEU A 55 4.38 2.49 9.58
C LEU A 55 3.26 1.47 9.83
N LEU A 56 3.01 0.57 8.89
CA LEU A 56 2.01 -0.48 9.05
C LEU A 56 2.38 -1.40 10.22
N ARG A 57 3.63 -1.85 10.32
CA ARG A 57 4.12 -2.72 11.40
C ARG A 57 4.06 -2.06 12.77
N LEU A 58 4.27 -0.74 12.86
CA LEU A 58 4.10 0.00 14.11
C LEU A 58 2.66 -0.06 14.65
N TYR A 59 1.66 -0.22 13.77
CA TYR A 59 0.25 -0.30 14.14
C TYR A 59 -0.34 -1.71 14.10
N TYR A 60 0.29 -2.62 13.34
CA TYR A 60 -0.18 -3.97 13.07
C TYR A 60 0.79 -4.98 13.70
N ASN A 61 0.56 -5.32 14.97
CA ASN A 61 1.28 -6.39 15.68
C ASN A 61 0.77 -7.77 15.24
N ASN A 62 1.10 -8.23 14.03
CA ASN A 62 0.87 -9.63 13.65
C ASN A 62 2.03 -10.15 12.80
N ASP A 63 2.91 -10.89 13.46
CA ASP A 63 3.83 -11.85 12.88
C ASP A 63 3.03 -13.03 12.28
N ASP A 64 2.53 -12.91 11.05
CA ASP A 64 2.40 -14.03 10.10
C ASP A 64 1.56 -13.62 8.88
N VAL A 65 2.15 -13.73 7.69
CA VAL A 65 1.39 -13.58 6.43
C VAL A 65 1.84 -14.65 5.41
N GLN A 66 1.00 -15.69 5.27
CA GLN A 66 1.17 -16.86 4.39
C GLN A 66 0.68 -16.60 2.94
N ILE A 67 1.40 -15.80 2.14
CA ILE A 67 0.92 -15.34 0.81
C ILE A 67 1.42 -16.15 -0.41
N ILE A 68 2.15 -17.24 -0.22
CA ILE A 68 2.82 -18.00 -1.31
C ILE A 68 1.88 -18.75 -2.31
N ARG A 69 0.56 -18.84 -2.08
CA ARG A 69 -0.29 -19.83 -2.78
C ARG A 69 -1.05 -19.39 -4.05
N ARG A 70 -0.95 -18.14 -4.53
CA ARG A 70 -1.96 -17.61 -5.49
C ARG A 70 -1.49 -17.13 -6.89
N ALA A 71 -0.19 -17.14 -7.21
CA ALA A 71 0.37 -16.42 -8.37
C ALA A 71 0.34 -17.12 -9.76
N ASN A 72 -0.23 -18.32 -9.94
CA ASN A 72 0.12 -19.19 -11.09
C ASN A 72 -0.83 -19.21 -12.32
N LYS A 73 -1.50 -18.13 -12.80
CA LYS A 73 -2.44 -18.28 -13.95
C LYS A 73 -2.62 -17.09 -14.93
N LEU A 74 -2.00 -17.20 -16.12
CA LEU A 74 -2.51 -16.99 -17.51
C LEU A 74 -2.53 -15.59 -18.23
N GLY A 75 -1.72 -15.47 -19.32
CA GLY A 75 -2.05 -15.15 -20.75
C GLY A 75 -2.52 -13.74 -21.21
N GLU A 76 -1.83 -13.09 -22.18
CA GLU A 76 -1.83 -11.61 -22.37
C GLU A 76 -2.80 -10.89 -23.36
N ASP A 77 -3.26 -9.69 -22.94
CA ASP A 77 -3.96 -8.51 -23.54
C ASP A 77 -3.36 -7.22 -22.85
N PRO A 78 -3.57 -5.94 -23.26
CA PRO A 78 -3.12 -4.74 -22.52
C PRO A 78 -3.46 -4.68 -21.01
N LEU A 79 -4.60 -5.23 -20.58
CA LEU A 79 -4.87 -5.46 -19.15
C LEU A 79 -3.84 -6.39 -18.51
N THR A 80 -3.25 -7.27 -19.32
CA THR A 80 -2.19 -8.17 -18.92
C THR A 80 -0.82 -7.53 -18.91
N LEU A 81 -0.53 -6.51 -19.72
CA LEU A 81 0.70 -5.71 -19.54
C LEU A 81 0.70 -5.08 -18.13
N SER A 82 -0.42 -4.46 -17.77
CA SER A 82 -0.62 -3.89 -16.44
C SER A 82 -0.62 -4.95 -15.34
N SER A 83 -1.25 -6.10 -15.58
CA SER A 83 -1.28 -7.20 -14.60
C SER A 83 0.11 -7.81 -14.39
N ARG A 84 0.92 -7.96 -15.45
CA ARG A 84 2.30 -8.46 -15.37
C ARG A 84 3.14 -7.56 -14.47
N PHE A 85 3.16 -6.26 -14.73
CA PHE A 85 3.94 -5.34 -13.90
C PHE A 85 3.37 -5.19 -12.48
N CYS A 86 2.07 -5.40 -12.27
CA CYS A 86 1.52 -5.55 -10.92
C CYS A 86 2.03 -6.81 -10.21
N GLU A 87 2.13 -7.94 -10.92
CA GLU A 87 2.68 -9.20 -10.38
C GLU A 87 4.17 -9.07 -10.07
N GLU A 88 4.96 -8.48 -10.97
CA GLU A 88 6.38 -8.20 -10.76
C GLU A 88 6.59 -7.28 -9.56
N TYR A 89 5.79 -6.21 -9.43
CA TYR A 89 5.81 -5.35 -8.24
C TYR A 89 5.51 -6.14 -6.96
N LEU A 90 4.55 -7.07 -6.99
CA LEU A 90 4.25 -7.91 -5.83
C LEU A 90 5.40 -8.86 -5.49
N VAL A 91 6.12 -9.39 -6.47
CA VAL A 91 7.33 -10.18 -6.25
C VAL A 91 8.36 -9.32 -5.53
N ASP A 92 8.69 -8.13 -6.07
CA ASP A 92 9.68 -7.21 -5.48
C ASP A 92 9.35 -6.85 -4.02
N ILE A 93 8.10 -6.48 -3.75
CA ILE A 93 7.64 -6.09 -2.41
C ILE A 93 7.65 -7.28 -1.45
N THR A 94 7.35 -8.49 -1.93
CA THR A 94 7.43 -9.73 -1.13
C THR A 94 8.88 -10.10 -0.82
N GLU A 95 9.80 -9.97 -1.79
CA GLU A 95 11.23 -10.19 -1.58
C GLU A 95 11.83 -9.18 -0.58
N LEU A 96 11.32 -7.95 -0.57
CA LEU A 96 11.61 -6.93 0.44
C LEU A 96 10.92 -7.18 1.80
N GLN A 97 10.19 -8.29 1.94
CA GLN A 97 9.47 -8.70 3.15
C GLN A 97 8.44 -7.67 3.62
N CYS A 98 7.95 -6.81 2.73
CA CYS A 98 6.88 -5.88 3.05
C CYS A 98 5.54 -6.63 3.17
N LEU A 99 4.71 -6.19 4.11
CA LEU A 99 3.36 -6.72 4.27
C LEU A 99 2.47 -6.32 3.08
N VAL A 100 1.60 -7.23 2.69
CA VAL A 100 0.66 -6.99 1.59
C VAL A 100 -0.54 -6.17 2.10
N PRO A 101 -0.97 -5.11 1.38
CA PRO A 101 -2.14 -4.33 1.75
C PRO A 101 -3.41 -5.18 1.84
N THR A 102 -4.29 -4.87 2.79
CA THR A 102 -5.61 -5.52 2.93
C THR A 102 -6.48 -5.35 1.69
N HIS A 103 -6.32 -4.24 0.96
CA HIS A 103 -7.03 -3.95 -0.29
C HIS A 103 -6.05 -3.40 -1.33
N GLN A 104 -6.17 -3.88 -2.56
CA GLN A 104 -5.36 -3.44 -3.71
C GLN A 104 -6.29 -3.12 -4.89
N PRO A 105 -7.02 -1.99 -4.82
CA PRO A 105 -7.99 -1.63 -5.85
C PRO A 105 -7.29 -1.30 -7.17
N ARG A 106 -7.85 -1.78 -8.30
CA ARG A 106 -7.42 -1.39 -9.64
C ARG A 106 -8.36 -0.33 -10.18
N VAL A 107 -7.81 0.67 -10.87
CA VAL A 107 -8.62 1.76 -11.46
C VAL A 107 -9.71 1.20 -12.39
N THR A 108 -9.37 0.17 -13.16
CA THR A 108 -10.29 -0.53 -14.07
C THR A 108 -11.54 -1.08 -13.39
N ASP A 109 -11.42 -1.47 -12.11
CA ASP A 109 -12.49 -2.09 -11.33
C ASP A 109 -13.39 -1.03 -10.66
N HIS A 110 -12.99 0.24 -10.72
CA HIS A 110 -13.65 1.36 -10.04
C HIS A 110 -14.10 2.51 -10.96
N MET A 111 -14.21 2.25 -12.27
CA MET A 111 -14.56 3.27 -13.26
C MET A 111 -15.95 3.88 -13.04
N GLU A 112 -16.93 3.09 -12.60
CA GLU A 112 -18.28 3.60 -12.33
C GLU A 112 -18.28 4.55 -11.12
N GLN A 113 -17.58 4.19 -10.04
CA GLN A 113 -17.43 5.06 -8.87
C GLN A 113 -16.73 6.38 -9.22
N ILE A 114 -15.75 6.34 -10.13
CA ILE A 114 -15.08 7.54 -10.64
C ILE A 114 -16.07 8.42 -11.42
N LYS A 115 -16.90 7.84 -12.29
CA LYS A 115 -17.95 8.58 -13.02
C LYS A 115 -18.97 9.20 -12.08
N ASP A 116 -19.40 8.44 -11.05
CA ASP A 116 -20.33 8.93 -10.03
C ASP A 116 -19.73 10.11 -9.27
N MET A 117 -18.45 10.06 -8.90
CA MET A 117 -17.78 11.17 -8.21
C MET A 117 -17.68 12.43 -9.06
N ILE A 118 -17.50 12.32 -10.38
CA ILE A 118 -17.42 13.47 -11.30
C ILE A 118 -18.79 14.11 -11.53
N THR A 119 -19.88 13.33 -11.42
CA THR A 119 -21.25 13.79 -11.71
C THR A 119 -21.99 14.34 -10.49
N GLN A 120 -21.36 14.30 -9.31
CA GLN A 120 -21.81 14.97 -8.07
C GLN A 120 -21.53 16.47 -8.11
#